data_AF-A0A8C1KVF1-F1
#
_entry.id   AF-A0A8C1KVF1-F1
#
_cell.length_a   1.000
_cell.length_b   1.000
_cell.length_c   1.000
_cell.angle_alpha   90.00
_cell.angle_beta   90.00
_cell.angle_gamma   90.00
#
_symmetry.space_group_name_H-M   'P 1'
#
loop_
_entity.id
_entity.type
_entity.pdbx_description
1 polymer ?
#
loop_
_entity_poly.entity_id
_entity_poly.type
_entity_poly.pdbx_seq_one_letter_code
_entity_poly.pdbx_strand_id
1 'polypeptide(L)'
;SKPKLSQSYTVICCLCFHVIFLPFADDIHTVDAHVGPTASDEQVDKMKEIVHKLPFKYRSDAFENPMLQQHYRNLEALALDMLAPEPIEDLTMPKVQMMDDRLGPLVQEFKDLVYPPDYNPEGYGGAEKKPKVEMSEEELKNHVEKGTLGKLTVPVLKDACRQFGIRTTGTKKQELIDALTMQFSK
;
A
#
# COMPACT_ATOMS: atom_id res chain seq x y z
N SER A 1 13.95 -4.06 37.37
CA SER A 1 14.09 -4.86 36.13
C SER A 1 15.57 -5.06 35.85
N LYS A 2 16.04 -6.24 35.43
CA LYS A 2 17.48 -6.47 35.13
C LYS A 2 17.74 -6.25 33.64
N PRO A 3 18.92 -5.74 33.23
CA PRO A 3 19.25 -5.55 31.81
C PRO A 3 19.26 -6.87 31.06
N LYS A 4 18.77 -6.85 29.81
CA LYS A 4 18.98 -7.96 28.88
C LYS A 4 20.42 -7.89 28.39
N LEU A 5 21.23 -8.84 28.84
CA LEU A 5 22.62 -9.03 28.44
C LEU A 5 22.68 -9.99 27.24
N SER A 6 23.58 -9.72 26.30
CA SER A 6 23.99 -10.68 25.27
C SER A 6 24.69 -11.88 25.91
N GLN A 7 24.83 -13.00 25.19
CA GLN A 7 25.70 -14.12 25.59
C GLN A 7 27.15 -13.68 25.86
N SER A 8 27.58 -12.57 25.28
CA SER A 8 28.89 -11.94 25.50
C SER A 8 28.90 -10.86 26.59
N TYR A 9 27.88 -10.78 27.45
CA TYR A 9 27.73 -9.77 28.52
C TYR A 9 27.67 -8.30 28.04
N THR A 10 27.43 -8.05 26.75
CA THR A 10 27.13 -6.71 26.23
C THR A 10 25.72 -6.30 26.61
N VAL A 11 25.53 -5.06 27.08
CA VAL A 11 24.20 -4.49 27.32
C VAL A 11 23.54 -4.20 25.97
N ILE A 12 22.49 -4.95 25.62
CA ILE A 12 21.79 -4.79 24.33
C ILE A 12 20.73 -3.69 24.41
N CYS A 13 20.07 -3.56 25.56
CA CYS A 13 19.05 -2.56 25.81
C CYS A 13 19.30 -1.92 27.16
N CYS A 14 19.51 -0.61 27.16
CA CYS A 14 19.73 0.17 28.37
C CYS A 14 18.44 0.27 29.19
N LEU A 15 18.54 0.29 30.52
CA LEU A 15 17.41 0.62 31.39
C LEU A 15 17.24 2.13 31.48
N CYS A 16 16.67 2.72 30.44
CA CYS A 16 16.23 4.10 30.43
C CYS A 16 14.85 4.21 29.77
N PHE A 17 14.31 5.43 29.73
CA PHE A 17 13.10 5.71 28.98
C PHE A 17 13.44 5.93 27.51
N HIS A 18 12.69 5.27 26.62
CA HIS A 18 12.72 5.54 25.20
C HIS A 18 11.71 6.66 24.90
N VAL A 19 12.20 7.84 24.52
CA VAL A 19 11.34 8.97 24.14
C VAL A 19 10.82 8.71 22.73
N ILE A 20 9.54 8.37 22.62
CA ILE A 20 8.84 8.17 21.35
C ILE A 20 8.08 9.45 21.04
N PHE A 21 8.44 10.11 19.93
CA PHE A 21 7.73 11.29 19.46
C PHE A 21 6.40 10.88 18.82
N LEU A 22 5.32 11.52 19.26
CA LEU A 22 4.01 11.36 18.64
C LEU A 22 3.84 12.44 17.55
N PRO A 23 3.43 12.07 16.33
CA PRO A 23 3.25 13.02 15.24
C PRO A 23 2.11 14.01 15.57
N PHE A 24 2.25 15.24 15.07
CA PHE A 24 1.15 16.21 15.05
C PHE A 24 0.17 15.91 13.91
N ALA A 25 -0.97 16.60 13.89
CA ALA A 25 -1.95 16.45 12.81
C ALA A 25 -1.35 16.72 11.42
N ASP A 26 -0.40 17.67 11.32
CA ASP A 26 0.27 18.04 10.07
C ASP A 26 1.23 16.95 9.55
N ASP A 27 1.75 16.08 10.43
CA ASP A 27 2.64 14.98 10.07
C ASP A 27 1.87 13.75 9.53
N ILE A 28 0.54 13.72 9.69
CA ILE A 28 -0.31 12.61 9.26
C ILE A 28 -0.84 12.91 7.86
N HIS A 29 -0.39 12.15 6.88
CA HIS A 29 -0.88 12.25 5.51
C HIS A 29 -2.09 11.34 5.27
N THR A 30 -3.14 11.87 4.64
CA THR A 30 -4.29 11.06 4.19
C THR A 30 -3.93 10.33 2.90
N VAL A 31 -4.04 9.01 2.93
CA VAL A 31 -3.86 8.14 1.75
C VAL A 31 -5.23 7.68 1.29
N ASP A 32 -5.50 7.78 -0.01
CA ASP A 32 -6.72 7.24 -0.60
C ASP A 32 -6.69 5.71 -0.48
N ALA A 33 -7.64 5.14 0.26
CA ALA A 33 -7.72 3.71 0.43
C ALA A 33 -8.18 3.06 -0.88
N HIS A 34 -7.26 2.42 -1.60
CA HIS A 34 -7.62 1.56 -2.71
C HIS A 34 -8.37 0.32 -2.19
N VAL A 35 -9.62 0.16 -2.60
CA VAL A 35 -10.40 -1.06 -2.35
C VAL A 35 -9.94 -2.12 -3.34
N GLY A 36 -8.97 -2.92 -2.91
CA GLY A 36 -8.47 -4.06 -3.68
C GLY A 36 -9.17 -5.37 -3.30
N PRO A 37 -9.17 -6.38 -4.19
CA PRO A 37 -9.62 -7.72 -3.84
C PRO A 37 -8.75 -8.30 -2.72
N THR A 38 -9.38 -9.00 -1.77
CA THR A 38 -8.65 -9.72 -0.72
C THR A 38 -8.05 -11.00 -1.29
N ALA A 39 -6.83 -11.35 -0.87
CA ALA A 39 -6.17 -12.57 -1.30
C ALA A 39 -6.91 -13.82 -0.78
N SER A 40 -6.85 -14.90 -1.56
CA SER A 40 -7.33 -16.21 -1.14
C SER A 40 -6.38 -16.88 -0.13
N ASP A 41 -6.90 -17.80 0.67
CA ASP A 41 -6.10 -18.54 1.66
C ASP A 41 -4.93 -19.31 1.01
N GLU A 42 -5.13 -19.84 -0.19
CA GLU A 42 -4.08 -20.55 -0.95
C GLU A 42 -2.91 -19.63 -1.33
N GLN A 43 -3.21 -18.40 -1.78
CA GLN A 43 -2.18 -17.40 -2.10
C GLN A 43 -1.43 -16.96 -0.84
N VAL A 44 -2.13 -16.82 0.28
CA VAL A 44 -1.54 -16.48 1.57
C VAL A 44 -0.62 -17.58 2.07
N ASP A 45 -1.01 -18.85 1.94
CA ASP A 45 -0.19 -19.98 2.38
C ASP A 45 1.06 -20.16 1.53
N LYS A 46 0.99 -19.94 0.21
CA LYS A 46 2.17 -19.93 -0.67
C LYS A 46 3.12 -18.79 -0.31
N MET A 47 2.61 -17.60 0.00
CA MET A 47 3.42 -16.48 0.46
C MET A 47 4.08 -16.76 1.82
N LYS A 48 3.38 -17.41 2.76
CA LYS A 48 3.98 -17.83 4.04
C LYS A 48 5.17 -18.77 3.82
N GLU A 49 5.06 -19.71 2.88
CA GLU A 49 6.17 -20.61 2.55
C GLU A 49 7.40 -19.85 2.02
N ILE A 50 7.19 -18.86 1.14
CA ILE A 50 8.26 -17.97 0.64
C ILE A 50 8.93 -17.22 1.79
N VAL A 51 8.14 -16.61 2.70
CA VAL A 51 8.66 -15.88 3.87
C VAL A 51 9.45 -16.83 4.80
N HIS A 52 8.97 -18.05 5.02
CA HIS A 52 9.65 -19.06 5.82
C HIS A 52 10.93 -19.60 5.18
N LYS A 53 11.07 -19.51 3.85
CA LYS A 53 12.33 -19.81 3.15
C LYS A 53 13.30 -18.63 3.14
N LEU A 54 12.89 -17.40 3.41
CA LEU A 54 13.78 -16.23 3.48
C LEU A 54 14.03 -15.64 4.89
N PRO A 55 14.14 -16.43 5.97
CA PRO A 55 14.47 -15.86 7.27
C PRO A 55 15.95 -15.50 7.31
N PHE A 56 16.21 -14.31 7.83
CA PHE A 56 17.54 -13.90 8.27
C PHE A 56 17.41 -13.22 9.64
N LYS A 57 18.48 -13.27 10.43
CA LYS A 57 18.52 -12.63 11.74
C LYS A 57 18.91 -11.17 11.57
N TYR A 58 17.94 -10.28 11.66
CA TYR A 58 18.20 -8.85 11.64
C TYR A 58 19.01 -8.42 12.88
N ARG A 59 20.02 -7.59 12.66
CA ARG A 59 20.75 -6.86 13.69
C ARG A 59 20.94 -5.43 13.21
N SER A 60 20.92 -4.47 14.12
CA SER A 60 21.09 -3.04 13.80
C SER A 60 22.48 -2.70 13.27
N ASP A 61 23.48 -3.55 13.52
CA ASP A 61 24.87 -3.42 13.08
C ASP A 61 25.19 -4.28 11.83
N ALA A 62 24.19 -4.91 11.22
CA ALA A 62 24.40 -5.81 10.09
C ALA A 62 24.69 -5.08 8.76
N PHE A 63 24.33 -3.79 8.66
CA PHE A 63 24.42 -3.03 7.43
C PHE A 63 25.14 -1.71 7.67
N GLU A 64 26.11 -1.41 6.81
CA GLU A 64 26.84 -0.15 6.80
C GLU A 64 26.31 0.75 5.68
N ASN A 65 26.54 2.06 5.80
CA ASN A 65 26.13 3.00 4.77
C ASN A 65 27.13 2.97 3.61
N PRO A 66 26.73 2.54 2.39
CA PRO A 66 27.65 2.41 1.25
C PRO A 66 28.23 3.76 0.81
N MET A 67 27.47 4.86 0.93
CA MET A 67 27.94 6.20 0.58
C MET A 67 29.03 6.68 1.53
N LEU A 68 28.88 6.43 2.83
CA LEU A 68 29.91 6.79 3.81
C LEU A 68 31.14 5.91 3.65
N GLN A 69 30.96 4.60 3.42
CA GLN A 69 32.07 3.69 3.15
C GLN A 69 32.87 4.15 1.94
N GLN A 70 32.21 4.44 0.82
CA GLN A 70 32.87 4.93 -0.39
C GLN A 70 33.61 6.24 -0.14
N HIS A 71 33.01 7.17 0.61
CA HIS A 71 33.62 8.45 0.92
C HIS A 71 34.92 8.28 1.71
N TYR A 72 34.92 7.49 2.79
CA TYR A 72 36.12 7.30 3.60
C TYR A 72 37.21 6.49 2.89
N ARG A 73 36.84 5.51 2.04
CA ARG A 73 37.82 4.80 1.21
C ARG A 73 38.48 5.69 0.17
N ASN A 74 37.73 6.62 -0.42
CA ASN A 74 38.30 7.61 -1.31
C ASN A 74 39.29 8.53 -0.57
N LEU A 75 38.93 8.99 0.64
CA LEU A 75 39.82 9.81 1.46
C LEU A 75 41.09 9.07 1.87
N GLU A 76 40.98 7.80 2.24
CA GLU A 76 42.12 6.94 2.59
C GLU A 76 43.05 6.75 1.39
N ALA A 77 42.50 6.49 0.20
CA ALA A 77 43.27 6.35 -1.03
C ALA A 77 44.03 7.64 -1.38
N LEU A 78 43.39 8.80 -1.20
CA LEU A 78 44.04 10.10 -1.38
C LEU A 78 45.13 10.37 -0.33
N ALA A 79 44.93 9.94 0.91
CA ALA A 79 45.90 10.14 1.99
C ALA A 79 47.14 9.23 1.85
N LEU A 80 46.98 8.05 1.26
CA LEU A 80 48.03 7.05 1.05
C LEU A 80 48.63 7.09 -0.37
N ASP A 81 48.26 8.08 -1.20
CA ASP A 81 48.66 8.21 -2.61
C ASP A 81 48.43 6.92 -3.44
N MET A 82 47.32 6.23 -3.19
CA MET A 82 46.90 5.05 -3.94
C MET A 82 46.33 5.44 -5.31
N LEU A 83 46.61 4.62 -6.33
CA LEU A 83 46.13 4.86 -7.71
C LEU A 83 44.61 4.76 -7.84
N ALA A 84 43.97 3.96 -6.99
CA ALA A 84 42.52 3.80 -6.94
C ALA A 84 42.09 3.37 -5.53
N PRO A 85 40.89 3.76 -5.09
CA PRO A 85 40.30 3.28 -3.84
C PRO A 85 39.96 1.79 -3.93
N GLU A 86 40.00 1.10 -2.79
CA GLU A 86 39.56 -0.29 -2.70
C GLU A 86 38.05 -0.41 -3.01
N PRO A 87 37.62 -1.44 -3.76
CA PRO A 87 36.22 -1.67 -4.04
C PRO A 87 35.48 -2.14 -2.79
N ILE A 88 34.31 -1.57 -2.53
CA ILE A 88 33.46 -1.90 -1.38
C ILE A 88 32.27 -2.72 -1.89
N GLU A 89 31.92 -3.78 -1.15
CA GLU A 89 30.69 -4.54 -1.39
C GLU A 89 29.51 -3.83 -0.74
N ASP A 90 28.47 -3.51 -1.53
CA ASP A 90 27.23 -2.96 -1.01
C ASP A 90 26.36 -4.05 -0.38
N LEU A 91 26.40 -4.13 0.95
CA LEU A 91 25.61 -5.08 1.72
C LEU A 91 24.11 -4.74 1.78
N THR A 92 23.70 -3.55 1.32
CA THR A 92 22.28 -3.16 1.25
C THR A 92 21.57 -3.78 0.05
N MET A 93 22.32 -4.21 -0.96
CA MET A 93 21.78 -4.87 -2.14
C MET A 93 21.33 -6.30 -1.81
N PRO A 94 20.14 -6.74 -2.27
CA PRO A 94 19.67 -8.09 -2.04
C PRO A 94 20.55 -9.10 -2.78
N LYS A 95 20.82 -10.24 -2.13
CA LYS A 95 21.60 -11.34 -2.73
C LYS A 95 20.71 -12.18 -3.64
N VAL A 96 20.36 -11.63 -4.80
CA VAL A 96 19.37 -12.19 -5.74
C VAL A 96 19.63 -13.67 -6.06
N GLN A 97 20.86 -14.02 -6.44
CA GLN A 97 21.22 -15.40 -6.79
C GLN A 97 20.93 -16.39 -5.64
N MET A 98 21.35 -16.05 -4.42
CA MET A 98 21.10 -16.90 -3.24
C MET A 98 19.62 -16.99 -2.90
N MET A 99 18.85 -15.93 -3.14
CA MET A 99 17.40 -15.92 -2.92
C MET A 99 16.70 -16.82 -3.94
N ASP A 100 17.06 -16.71 -5.22
CA ASP A 100 16.50 -17.52 -6.30
C ASP A 100 16.77 -19.01 -6.09
N ASP A 101 18.01 -19.36 -5.74
CA ASP A 101 18.41 -20.74 -5.43
C ASP A 101 17.63 -21.32 -4.24
N ARG A 102 17.35 -20.49 -3.22
CA ARG A 102 16.65 -20.91 -2.00
C ARG A 102 15.15 -21.05 -2.22
N LEU A 103 14.57 -20.21 -3.07
CA LEU A 103 13.13 -20.20 -3.35
C LEU A 103 12.73 -21.27 -4.38
N GLY A 104 13.58 -21.54 -5.37
CA GLY A 104 13.34 -22.53 -6.41
C GLY A 104 12.01 -22.27 -7.14
N PRO A 105 11.13 -23.29 -7.30
CA PRO A 105 9.90 -23.16 -8.08
C PRO A 105 8.78 -22.36 -7.38
N LEU A 106 8.89 -22.10 -6.07
CA LEU A 106 7.81 -21.45 -5.32
C LEU A 106 7.44 -20.08 -5.85
N VAL A 107 8.42 -19.34 -6.37
CA VAL A 107 8.19 -18.02 -6.98
C VAL A 107 7.31 -18.15 -8.22
N GLN A 108 7.53 -19.20 -9.01
CA GLN A 108 6.75 -19.42 -10.22
C GLN A 108 5.33 -19.88 -9.88
N GLU A 109 5.18 -20.81 -8.93
CA GLU A 109 3.86 -21.24 -8.44
C GLU A 109 3.04 -20.07 -7.88
N PHE A 110 3.68 -19.18 -7.12
CA PHE A 110 3.01 -17.99 -6.61
C PHE A 110 2.62 -17.03 -7.74
N LYS A 111 3.49 -16.85 -8.74
CA LYS A 111 3.17 -16.03 -9.91
C LYS A 111 1.96 -16.57 -10.68
N ASP A 112 1.91 -17.88 -10.92
CA ASP A 112 0.83 -18.52 -11.66
C ASP A 112 -0.53 -18.43 -10.93
N LEU A 113 -0.52 -18.34 -9.59
CA LEU A 113 -1.73 -18.18 -8.76
C LEU A 113 -2.23 -16.74 -8.63
N VAL A 114 -1.35 -15.74 -8.81
CA VAL A 114 -1.67 -14.33 -8.56
C VAL A 114 -1.80 -13.53 -9.85
N TYR A 115 -0.92 -13.76 -10.81
CA TYR A 115 -0.87 -12.98 -12.03
C TYR A 115 -1.59 -13.69 -13.18
N PRO A 116 -2.58 -13.04 -13.80
CA PRO A 116 -3.14 -13.50 -15.07
C PRO A 116 -2.04 -13.68 -16.13
N PRO A 117 -2.22 -14.60 -17.10
CA PRO A 117 -1.22 -14.89 -18.13
C PRO A 117 -0.92 -13.72 -19.07
N ASP A 118 -1.80 -12.72 -19.14
CA ASP A 118 -1.66 -11.48 -19.91
C ASP A 118 -1.20 -10.29 -19.04
N TYR A 119 -0.81 -10.53 -17.79
CA TYR A 119 -0.30 -9.50 -16.89
C TYR A 119 1.03 -8.92 -17.39
N ASN A 120 1.05 -7.61 -17.60
CA ASN A 120 2.28 -6.89 -17.93
C ASN A 120 2.84 -6.18 -16.68
N PRO A 121 3.89 -6.72 -16.03
CA PRO A 121 4.45 -6.14 -14.82
C PRO A 121 5.14 -4.78 -15.04
N GLU A 122 5.52 -4.44 -16.27
CA GLU A 122 6.12 -3.14 -16.63
C GLU A 122 5.11 -2.16 -17.25
N GLY A 123 3.85 -2.58 -17.41
CA GLY A 123 2.80 -1.78 -17.98
C GLY A 123 2.20 -0.81 -16.97
N TYR A 124 2.66 0.44 -16.99
CA TYR A 124 1.96 1.53 -16.32
C TYR A 124 0.50 1.61 -16.82
N GLY A 125 -0.44 1.35 -15.92
CA GLY A 125 -1.88 1.64 -15.97
C GLY A 125 -2.47 1.92 -17.35
N GLY A 126 -2.90 0.86 -18.04
CA GLY A 126 -3.78 1.00 -19.19
C GLY A 126 -5.04 1.76 -18.78
N ALA A 127 -5.29 2.89 -19.46
CA ALA A 127 -6.36 3.83 -19.19
C ALA A 127 -7.69 3.15 -18.84
N GLU A 128 -8.02 3.14 -17.54
CA GLU A 128 -9.39 2.97 -17.11
C GLU A 128 -10.18 4.14 -17.71
N LYS A 129 -11.07 3.81 -18.65
CA LYS A 129 -12.06 4.75 -19.17
C LYS A 129 -12.76 5.36 -17.96
N LYS A 130 -12.60 6.69 -17.81
CA LYS A 130 -13.26 7.52 -16.78
C LYS A 130 -14.63 6.91 -16.46
N PRO A 131 -14.84 6.38 -15.24
CA PRO A 131 -16.14 5.87 -14.86
C PRO A 131 -17.13 7.03 -15.02
N LYS A 132 -18.19 6.74 -15.77
CA LYS A 132 -19.39 7.55 -15.79
C LYS A 132 -19.78 7.73 -14.32
N VAL A 133 -19.93 8.98 -13.85
CA VAL A 133 -20.29 9.27 -12.46
C VAL A 133 -21.72 8.76 -12.23
N GLU A 134 -21.82 7.48 -11.88
CA GLU A 134 -23.02 6.84 -11.40
C GLU A 134 -22.98 6.99 -9.87
N MET A 135 -23.86 7.83 -9.34
CA MET A 135 -23.99 8.00 -7.89
C MET A 135 -24.50 6.68 -7.31
N SER A 136 -23.82 6.14 -6.31
CA SER A 136 -24.13 4.83 -5.76
C SER A 136 -25.46 4.85 -4.97
N GLU A 137 -26.13 3.70 -4.87
CA GLU A 137 -27.39 3.56 -4.13
C GLU A 137 -27.25 3.99 -2.65
N GLU A 138 -26.09 3.74 -2.05
CA GLU A 138 -25.77 4.13 -0.68
C GLU A 138 -25.62 5.65 -0.51
N GLU A 139 -24.98 6.33 -1.47
CA GLU A 139 -24.88 7.80 -1.48
C GLU A 139 -26.26 8.45 -1.63
N LEU A 140 -27.11 7.87 -2.48
CA LEU A 140 -28.50 8.32 -2.68
C LEU A 140 -29.33 8.19 -1.40
N LYS A 141 -29.24 7.04 -0.71
CA LYS A 141 -29.91 6.82 0.58
C LYS A 141 -29.43 7.80 1.64
N ASN A 142 -28.11 8.03 1.72
CA ASN A 142 -27.52 9.02 2.63
C ASN A 142 -28.02 10.45 2.34
N HIS A 143 -28.23 10.81 1.07
CA HIS A 143 -28.78 12.11 0.69
C HIS A 143 -30.26 12.27 1.03
N VAL A 144 -31.04 11.19 0.98
CA VAL A 144 -32.45 11.15 1.42
C VAL A 144 -32.53 11.35 2.94
N GLU A 145 -31.76 10.58 3.71
CA GLU A 145 -31.76 10.66 5.19
C GLU A 145 -31.30 12.03 5.70
N LYS A 146 -30.31 12.65 5.03
CA LYS A 146 -29.82 13.98 5.38
C LYS A 146 -30.68 15.12 4.83
N GLY A 147 -31.74 14.83 4.07
CA GLY A 147 -32.60 15.85 3.43
C GLY A 147 -31.86 16.75 2.44
N THR A 148 -30.76 16.29 1.86
CA THR A 148 -29.87 17.11 1.01
C THR A 148 -30.08 16.92 -0.49
N LEU A 149 -31.07 16.12 -0.91
CA LEU A 149 -31.45 15.92 -2.31
C LEU A 149 -31.75 17.24 -3.05
N GLY A 150 -32.23 18.27 -2.33
CA GLY A 150 -32.45 19.62 -2.86
C GLY A 150 -31.18 20.34 -3.34
N LYS A 151 -29.98 19.89 -2.95
CA LYS A 151 -28.70 20.44 -3.39
C LYS A 151 -28.19 19.80 -4.68
N LEU A 152 -28.73 18.65 -5.07
CA LEU A 152 -28.34 17.95 -6.29
C LEU A 152 -28.89 18.66 -7.54
N THR A 153 -28.19 18.50 -8.66
CA THR A 153 -28.63 19.07 -9.94
C THR A 153 -29.71 18.18 -10.56
N VAL A 154 -30.59 18.78 -11.36
CA VAL A 154 -31.69 18.05 -12.04
C VAL A 154 -31.20 16.86 -12.91
N PRO A 155 -30.04 16.93 -13.60
CA PRO A 155 -29.49 15.78 -14.32
C PRO A 155 -29.17 14.59 -13.41
N VAL A 156 -28.54 14.83 -12.26
CA VAL A 156 -28.19 13.78 -11.28
C VAL A 156 -29.44 13.13 -10.70
N LEU A 157 -30.48 13.92 -10.39
CA LEU A 157 -31.76 13.40 -9.91
C LEU A 157 -32.48 12.56 -10.97
N LYS A 158 -32.38 12.93 -12.26
CA LYS A 158 -32.95 12.14 -13.36
C LYS A 158 -32.24 10.81 -13.56
N ASP A 159 -30.92 10.80 -13.46
CA ASP A 159 -30.13 9.56 -13.60
C ASP A 159 -30.37 8.62 -12.41
N ALA A 160 -30.48 9.15 -11.20
CA ALA A 160 -30.92 8.38 -10.03
C ALA A 160 -32.33 7.78 -10.23
N CYS A 161 -33.32 8.55 -10.68
CA CYS A 161 -34.66 8.03 -10.97
C CYS A 161 -34.65 6.91 -12.02
N ARG A 162 -33.78 6.99 -13.02
CA ARG A 162 -33.62 5.94 -14.05
C ARG A 162 -33.01 4.67 -13.47
N GLN A 163 -32.05 4.80 -12.56
CA GLN A 163 -31.40 3.68 -11.89
C GLN A 163 -32.37 2.87 -11.03
N PHE A 164 -33.31 3.54 -10.35
CA PHE A 164 -34.37 2.89 -9.56
C PHE A 164 -35.65 2.57 -10.35
N GLY A 165 -35.63 2.70 -11.68
CA GLY A 165 -36.78 2.40 -12.53
C GLY A 165 -38.02 3.29 -12.30
N ILE A 166 -37.84 4.46 -11.69
CA ILE A 166 -38.92 5.41 -11.42
C ILE A 166 -39.28 6.13 -12.71
N ARG A 167 -40.53 5.96 -13.16
CA ARG A 167 -41.04 6.60 -14.37
C ARG A 167 -41.46 8.04 -14.06
N THR A 168 -40.52 8.98 -14.14
CA THR A 168 -40.79 10.40 -13.90
C THR A 168 -41.14 11.12 -15.20
N THR A 169 -42.35 11.70 -15.29
CA THR A 169 -42.82 12.52 -16.42
C THR A 169 -42.48 14.01 -16.27
N GLY A 170 -41.99 14.43 -15.11
CA GLY A 170 -41.76 15.83 -14.74
C GLY A 170 -40.37 16.38 -15.02
N THR A 171 -40.31 17.65 -15.42
CA THR A 171 -39.06 18.45 -15.50
C THR A 171 -38.75 19.21 -14.21
N LYS A 172 -39.67 19.19 -13.23
CA LYS A 172 -39.54 19.96 -11.99
C LYS A 172 -38.68 19.21 -10.98
N LYS A 173 -37.75 19.96 -10.36
CA LYS A 173 -36.79 19.43 -9.39
C LYS A 173 -37.45 18.80 -8.15
N GLN A 174 -38.54 19.39 -7.64
CA GLN A 174 -39.25 18.87 -6.46
C GLN A 174 -39.92 17.52 -6.71
N GLU A 175 -40.53 17.33 -7.89
CA GLU A 175 -41.19 16.06 -8.25
C GLU A 175 -40.20 14.88 -8.30
N LEU A 176 -38.95 15.13 -8.71
CA LEU A 176 -37.89 14.11 -8.70
C LEU A 176 -37.42 13.78 -7.28
N ILE A 177 -37.37 14.78 -6.38
CA ILE A 177 -36.99 14.60 -4.98
C ILE A 177 -38.06 13.80 -4.24
N ASP A 178 -39.33 14.14 -4.43
CA ASP A 178 -40.46 13.46 -3.79
C ASP A 178 -40.53 11.99 -4.22
N ALA A 179 -40.34 11.72 -5.53
CA ALA A 179 -40.36 10.37 -6.06
C ALA A 179 -39.21 9.49 -5.54
N LEU A 180 -38.00 10.04 -5.41
CA LEU A 180 -36.86 9.34 -4.81
C LEU A 180 -37.08 9.10 -3.30
N THR A 181 -37.54 10.12 -2.57
CA THR A 181 -37.82 10.01 -1.13
C THR A 181 -38.88 8.93 -0.84
N MET A 182 -39.91 8.84 -1.69
CA MET A 182 -40.97 7.84 -1.56
C MET A 182 -40.51 6.40 -1.84
N GLN A 183 -39.53 6.20 -2.74
CA GLN A 183 -38.96 4.88 -2.97
C GLN A 183 -38.11 4.39 -1.80
N PHE A 184 -37.31 5.28 -1.20
CA PHE A 184 -36.46 4.93 -0.07
C PHE A 184 -37.19 4.91 1.27
N SER A 185 -38.43 5.41 1.34
CA SER A 185 -39.30 5.31 2.53
C SER A 185 -40.19 4.07 2.55
N LYS A 186 -40.13 3.22 1.52
CA LYS A 186 -40.85 1.94 1.44
C LYS A 186 -40.01 0.81 2.04
#